data_AF-A0A2K3J0K7-F1
#
_entry.id   AF-A0A2K3J0K7-F1
#
_cell.length_a   1.000
_cell.length_b   1.000
_cell.length_c   1.000
_cell.angle_alpha   90.00
_cell.angle_beta   90.00
_cell.angle_gamma   90.00
#
_symmetry.space_group_name_H-M   'P 1'
#
loop_
_entity.id
_entity.type
_entity.pdbx_description
1 polymer ?
#
loop_
_entity_poly.entity_id
_entity_poly.type
_entity_poly.pdbx_seq_one_letter_code
_entity_poly.pdbx_strand_id
1 'polypeptide(L)'
;MSEDKKSKKNGIEKLRKVLDDIYYKDLDSKDEKHIIALKSRLKGPSELEIIYKKTVETVEEADSLKPTVIIHERKEKRLVDYLETAKKEVEPVKESTESLPEFKVAKKSQIEDEDIFEVQKVDVKVLEFIEVKPKTVIEEDTSDLDKKSAIAGEKVAEWEQIKEEDIPSFTAVEKKVEEEKVFEEVLKKEEIVAPKEVDLERDKKIETFKELHSIDEETAVLLYNAGYTSIDLLKLTTVKDLSKIKGIKKKKAKKILKEIEEESVKSEAIDAEQTTEKKIIEGETKLEEEVISKDVKIEVFGQINCIDNETAILLYDNGYTSFDLLKNVKVDDLRKIDGIRKRKAKKIRKELDEKIEDLDKLKRIEMGDTTQNWVSDKEEMLDENEIYDEESVKTSPVDLSKKTSEWIPLEEEVDLERDKKIEIFKELHSIDEETAVLLYNAGYTSIDALCAATIKDLTEVNGIKKRKAKKILKEIEKKLLPPIEEETFEEYETEEPEEKIEEYKEPIIEEEETIEQQEKIQIFDDFNSIDEETGTILYNNGYTTIESLKELTIKTLKDIGVKKRKAKKIFKEIEKKLLPPIEEETFEEYETEGPEEKIEEYKEPIIEEERTNNRRGRIY
;
A
#
# COMPACT_ATOMS: atom_id res chain seq x y z
N MET A 1 -53.73 -28.37 33.62
CA MET A 1 -52.38 -27.74 33.70
C MET A 1 -51.22 -28.75 33.65
N SER A 2 -51.42 -29.99 33.21
CA SER A 2 -50.37 -31.04 33.20
C SER A 2 -50.03 -31.62 31.81
N GLU A 3 -50.69 -31.17 30.74
CA GLU A 3 -50.50 -31.77 29.40
C GLU A 3 -49.38 -31.11 28.58
N ASP A 4 -49.01 -29.85 28.87
CA ASP A 4 -47.97 -29.13 28.12
C ASP A 4 -46.52 -29.55 28.43
N LYS A 5 -46.30 -30.41 29.43
CA LYS A 5 -44.95 -30.89 29.77
C LYS A 5 -44.50 -32.08 28.92
N LYS A 6 -45.42 -32.79 28.23
CA LYS A 6 -45.06 -33.95 27.38
C LYS A 6 -44.58 -33.56 25.98
N SER A 7 -45.06 -32.45 25.42
CA SER A 7 -44.65 -31.99 24.08
C SER A 7 -43.20 -31.51 24.04
N LYS A 8 -42.70 -30.90 25.11
CA LYS A 8 -41.30 -30.41 25.19
C LYS A 8 -40.26 -31.52 25.29
N LYS A 9 -40.58 -32.67 25.94
CA LYS A 9 -39.66 -33.82 26.00
C LYS A 9 -39.41 -34.43 24.61
N ASN A 10 -40.45 -34.50 23.77
CA ASN A 10 -40.32 -35.03 22.41
C ASN A 10 -39.46 -34.14 21.49
N GLY A 11 -39.43 -32.82 21.72
CA GLY A 11 -38.57 -31.90 20.97
C GLY A 11 -37.08 -32.13 21.25
N ILE A 12 -36.72 -32.34 22.53
CA ILE A 12 -35.33 -32.55 22.95
C ILE A 12 -34.83 -33.94 22.51
N GLU A 13 -35.66 -34.98 22.59
CA GLU A 13 -35.27 -36.31 22.07
C GLU A 13 -35.12 -36.34 20.55
N LYS A 14 -35.92 -35.57 19.81
CA LYS A 14 -35.72 -35.39 18.35
C LYS A 14 -34.40 -34.68 18.04
N LEU A 15 -34.05 -33.64 18.81
CA LEU A 15 -32.77 -32.94 18.65
C LEU A 15 -31.57 -33.83 18.97
N ARG A 16 -31.66 -34.68 20.01
CA ARG A 16 -30.61 -35.66 20.31
C ARG A 16 -30.42 -36.66 19.16
N LYS A 17 -31.50 -37.21 18.61
CA LYS A 17 -31.41 -38.12 17.45
C LYS A 17 -30.74 -37.47 16.23
N VAL A 18 -31.03 -36.19 15.95
CA VAL A 18 -30.41 -35.46 14.83
C VAL A 18 -28.92 -35.16 15.04
N LEU A 19 -28.50 -35.02 16.31
CA LEU A 19 -27.11 -34.73 16.66
C LEU A 19 -26.24 -35.99 16.77
N ASP A 20 -26.83 -37.10 17.24
CA ASP A 20 -26.09 -38.34 17.54
C ASP A 20 -26.09 -39.36 16.37
N ASP A 21 -27.07 -39.34 15.45
CA ASP A 21 -27.14 -40.32 14.36
C ASP A 21 -26.33 -39.91 13.11
N ILE A 22 -25.44 -40.81 12.67
CA ILE A 22 -24.53 -40.67 11.52
C ILE A 22 -25.26 -40.81 10.15
N TYR A 23 -26.55 -41.14 10.14
CA TYR A 23 -27.31 -41.42 8.92
C TYR A 23 -28.35 -40.33 8.58
N TYR A 24 -27.92 -39.29 7.87
CA TYR A 24 -28.76 -38.17 7.39
C TYR A 24 -29.61 -38.47 6.14
N LYS A 25 -29.83 -39.74 5.77
CA LYS A 25 -30.34 -40.07 4.43
C LYS A 25 -31.81 -39.68 4.16
N ASP A 26 -32.61 -39.35 5.18
CA ASP A 26 -34.05 -39.12 5.04
C ASP A 26 -34.55 -37.75 5.55
N LEU A 27 -33.67 -36.75 5.71
CA LEU A 27 -34.08 -35.39 6.10
C LEU A 27 -34.45 -34.54 4.88
N ASP A 28 -35.53 -33.77 4.99
CA ASP A 28 -35.95 -32.83 3.95
C ASP A 28 -34.85 -31.78 3.69
N SER A 29 -34.50 -31.57 2.42
CA SER A 29 -33.41 -30.69 1.97
C SER A 29 -33.46 -29.23 2.48
N LYS A 30 -34.63 -28.78 2.99
CA LYS A 30 -34.78 -27.46 3.62
C LYS A 30 -34.20 -27.40 5.03
N ASP A 31 -34.28 -28.49 5.79
CA ASP A 31 -33.83 -28.55 7.18
C ASP A 31 -32.34 -28.89 7.28
N GLU A 32 -31.77 -29.48 6.24
CA GLU A 32 -30.35 -29.86 6.18
C GLU A 32 -29.42 -28.65 6.38
N LYS A 33 -29.71 -27.51 5.74
CA LYS A 33 -28.93 -26.28 5.90
C LYS A 33 -28.98 -25.75 7.34
N HIS A 34 -30.14 -25.82 7.98
CA HIS A 34 -30.31 -25.33 9.34
C HIS A 34 -29.60 -26.23 10.37
N ILE A 35 -29.63 -27.54 10.16
CA ILE A 35 -28.95 -28.52 11.01
C ILE A 35 -27.43 -28.39 10.86
N ILE A 36 -26.91 -28.19 9.65
CA ILE A 36 -25.48 -27.95 9.41
C ILE A 36 -25.01 -26.67 10.12
N ALA A 37 -25.78 -25.58 10.03
CA ALA A 37 -25.47 -24.31 10.70
C ALA A 37 -25.53 -24.42 12.24
N LEU A 38 -26.43 -25.25 12.78
CA LEU A 38 -26.48 -25.55 14.21
C LEU A 38 -25.28 -26.38 14.65
N LYS A 39 -24.86 -27.35 13.85
CA LYS A 39 -23.69 -28.20 14.14
C LYS A 39 -22.39 -27.41 14.16
N SER A 40 -22.20 -26.48 13.23
CA SER A 40 -21.01 -25.60 13.21
C SER A 40 -20.98 -24.65 14.41
N ARG A 41 -22.13 -24.11 14.84
CA ARG A 41 -22.23 -23.30 16.06
C ARG A 41 -21.99 -24.10 17.34
N LEU A 42 -22.53 -25.30 17.43
CA LEU A 42 -22.42 -26.15 18.62
C LEU A 42 -21.03 -26.79 18.78
N LYS A 43 -20.30 -27.02 17.69
CA LYS A 43 -18.94 -27.58 17.77
C LYS A 43 -17.93 -26.62 18.41
N GLY A 44 -18.17 -25.31 18.37
CA GLY A 44 -17.26 -24.31 18.93
C GLY A 44 -15.81 -24.42 18.39
N PRO A 45 -14.92 -23.49 18.73
CA PRO A 45 -13.51 -23.57 18.34
C PRO A 45 -12.67 -24.55 19.19
N SER A 46 -13.29 -25.39 20.04
CA SER A 46 -12.58 -26.09 21.14
C SER A 46 -12.10 -27.52 20.84
N GLU A 47 -12.26 -28.04 19.62
CA GLU A 47 -11.72 -29.35 19.24
C GLU A 47 -10.72 -29.21 18.09
N LEU A 48 -9.62 -28.51 18.33
CA LEU A 48 -8.36 -28.83 17.65
C LEU A 48 -7.87 -30.14 18.25
N GLU A 49 -7.81 -31.20 17.44
CA GLU A 49 -7.26 -32.51 17.81
C GLU A 49 -5.89 -32.35 18.50
N ILE A 50 -5.88 -32.53 19.82
CA ILE A 50 -4.64 -32.64 20.59
C ILE A 50 -4.08 -34.03 20.32
N ILE A 51 -3.20 -34.12 19.31
CA ILE A 51 -2.40 -35.33 19.05
C ILE A 51 -1.33 -35.42 20.15
N TYR A 52 -1.58 -36.23 21.18
CA TYR A 52 -0.58 -36.57 22.19
C TYR A 52 0.46 -37.52 21.58
N LYS A 53 1.62 -37.00 21.15
CA LYS A 53 2.79 -37.86 20.89
C LYS A 53 3.41 -38.24 22.22
N LYS A 54 3.15 -39.47 22.66
CA LYS A 54 3.81 -40.09 23.82
C LYS A 54 5.23 -40.52 23.41
N THR A 55 6.23 -39.71 23.72
CA THR A 55 7.63 -40.15 23.70
C THR A 55 7.85 -41.02 24.94
N VAL A 56 8.10 -42.31 24.72
CA VAL A 56 8.47 -43.25 25.78
C VAL A 56 9.98 -43.14 25.95
N GLU A 57 10.42 -42.32 26.91
CA GLU A 57 11.77 -42.40 27.43
C GLU A 57 11.80 -43.47 28.52
N THR A 58 12.59 -44.52 28.29
CA THR A 58 12.92 -45.54 29.27
C THR A 58 13.88 -44.93 30.30
N VAL A 59 13.38 -44.65 31.51
CA VAL A 59 14.19 -44.19 32.63
C VAL A 59 14.44 -45.37 33.56
N GLU A 60 15.72 -45.71 33.72
CA GLU A 60 16.23 -46.72 34.64
C GLU A 60 15.93 -46.33 36.11
N GLU A 61 15.71 -47.36 36.92
CA GLU A 61 15.32 -47.29 38.32
C GLU A 61 16.36 -46.54 39.18
N ALA A 62 15.97 -45.37 39.71
CA ALA A 62 16.67 -44.75 40.83
C ALA A 62 15.67 -44.11 41.80
N ASP A 63 15.65 -44.66 43.00
CA ASP A 63 15.01 -44.14 44.21
C ASP A 63 15.31 -42.66 44.44
N SER A 64 14.31 -41.79 44.32
CA SER A 64 14.23 -40.58 45.15
C SER A 64 12.84 -39.94 45.13
N LEU A 65 12.28 -39.77 46.33
CA LEU A 65 11.06 -39.02 46.64
C LEU A 65 11.28 -37.50 46.42
N LYS A 66 11.46 -37.07 45.18
CA LYS A 66 11.40 -35.65 44.80
C LYS A 66 10.30 -35.44 43.76
N PRO A 67 9.39 -34.48 43.95
CA PRO A 67 8.38 -34.17 42.95
C PRO A 67 9.07 -33.59 41.70
N THR A 68 9.03 -34.34 40.60
CA THR A 68 9.44 -33.87 39.27
C THR A 68 8.31 -33.07 38.65
N VAL A 69 8.49 -31.75 38.56
CA VAL A 69 7.59 -30.87 37.81
C VAL A 69 8.00 -30.92 36.35
N ILE A 70 7.27 -31.71 35.55
CA ILE A 70 7.47 -31.77 34.09
C ILE A 70 6.70 -30.59 33.49
N ILE A 71 7.42 -29.55 33.08
CA ILE A 71 6.85 -28.41 32.35
C ILE A 71 6.82 -28.78 30.88
N HIS A 72 5.63 -29.07 30.35
CA HIS A 72 5.44 -29.27 28.92
C HIS A 72 5.36 -27.91 28.21
N GLU A 73 6.30 -27.64 27.31
CA GLU A 73 6.24 -26.46 26.45
C GLU A 73 5.00 -26.51 25.54
N ARG A 74 4.11 -25.54 25.73
CA ARG A 74 2.90 -25.36 24.93
C ARG A 74 3.30 -24.74 23.59
N LYS A 75 3.52 -25.57 22.57
CA LYS A 75 3.66 -25.08 21.19
C LYS A 75 2.28 -24.66 20.66
N GLU A 76 2.04 -23.36 20.63
CA GLU A 76 0.87 -22.77 19.98
C GLU A 76 0.97 -23.02 18.47
N LYS A 77 0.13 -23.91 17.94
CA LYS A 77 -0.04 -24.04 16.49
C LYS A 77 -0.82 -22.81 16.01
N ARG A 78 -0.12 -21.89 15.34
CA ARG A 78 -0.73 -20.75 14.64
C ARG A 78 -1.74 -21.28 13.61
N LEU A 79 -2.96 -20.78 13.69
CA LEU A 79 -4.14 -21.09 12.87
C LEU A 79 -4.03 -20.51 11.44
N VAL A 80 -2.89 -20.67 10.76
CA VAL A 80 -2.65 -20.10 9.42
C VAL A 80 -2.98 -21.10 8.29
N ASP A 81 -3.02 -22.41 8.58
CA ASP A 81 -3.00 -23.44 7.54
C ASP A 81 -4.36 -23.86 6.95
N TYR A 82 -5.49 -23.29 7.41
CA TYR A 82 -6.82 -23.78 7.02
C TYR A 82 -7.57 -22.95 5.96
N LEU A 83 -7.10 -21.76 5.57
CA LEU A 83 -7.83 -20.88 4.63
C LEU A 83 -7.24 -20.80 3.21
N GLU A 84 -6.08 -21.40 2.94
CA GLU A 84 -5.40 -21.27 1.64
C GLU A 84 -5.86 -22.25 0.54
N THR A 85 -6.83 -23.13 0.82
CA THR A 85 -7.30 -24.13 -0.17
C THR A 85 -8.43 -23.65 -1.10
N ALA A 86 -8.89 -22.39 -1.01
CA ALA A 86 -10.05 -21.91 -1.76
C ALA A 86 -9.77 -21.06 -3.02
N LYS A 87 -8.52 -20.77 -3.41
CA LYS A 87 -8.25 -19.94 -4.62
C LYS A 87 -7.75 -20.74 -5.82
N LYS A 88 -8.72 -21.04 -6.70
CA LYS A 88 -8.63 -21.40 -8.14
C LYS A 88 -7.48 -20.71 -8.88
N GLU A 89 -6.73 -21.40 -9.74
CA GLU A 89 -7.10 -21.76 -11.13
C GLU A 89 -7.55 -20.55 -11.97
N VAL A 90 -6.57 -19.87 -12.59
CA VAL A 90 -6.77 -19.15 -13.86
C VAL A 90 -5.55 -19.45 -14.74
N GLU A 91 -5.80 -20.04 -15.91
CA GLU A 91 -4.80 -20.35 -16.93
C GLU A 91 -4.41 -19.09 -17.73
N PRO A 92 -3.12 -18.87 -18.06
CA PRO A 92 -2.77 -17.89 -19.08
C PRO A 92 -2.91 -18.50 -20.49
N VAL A 93 -3.72 -17.83 -21.29
CA VAL A 93 -3.89 -18.01 -22.74
C VAL A 93 -2.57 -17.71 -23.46
N LYS A 94 -2.25 -18.56 -24.43
CA LYS A 94 -1.05 -18.53 -25.26
C LYS A 94 -1.06 -17.27 -26.16
N GLU A 95 -0.02 -16.44 -26.06
CA GLU A 95 0.29 -15.46 -27.10
C GLU A 95 1.03 -16.15 -28.24
N SER A 96 0.39 -16.15 -29.42
CA SER A 96 0.97 -16.55 -30.69
C SER A 96 1.80 -15.39 -31.25
N THR A 97 3.05 -15.67 -31.54
CA THR A 97 3.97 -14.88 -32.35
C THR A 97 3.40 -14.65 -33.76
N GLU A 98 2.99 -13.43 -34.09
CA GLU A 98 2.81 -12.97 -35.46
C GLU A 98 3.74 -11.78 -35.74
N SER A 99 4.45 -11.92 -36.85
CA SER A 99 5.52 -11.08 -37.37
C SER A 99 5.12 -9.63 -37.65
N LEU A 100 5.99 -8.70 -37.22
CA LEU A 100 5.99 -7.28 -37.57
C LEU A 100 6.16 -7.06 -39.10
N PRO A 101 5.37 -6.18 -39.73
CA PRO A 101 5.68 -5.65 -41.05
C PRO A 101 6.65 -4.45 -40.97
N GLU A 102 7.64 -4.47 -41.85
CA GLU A 102 8.63 -3.41 -42.06
C GLU A 102 7.96 -2.06 -42.41
N PHE A 103 8.11 -1.05 -41.54
CA PHE A 103 7.71 0.31 -41.85
C PHE A 103 8.81 1.04 -42.62
N LYS A 104 8.50 1.42 -43.86
CA LYS A 104 9.33 2.30 -44.69
C LYS A 104 9.36 3.70 -44.12
N VAL A 105 10.57 4.18 -43.87
CA VAL A 105 10.92 5.55 -43.50
C VAL A 105 10.47 6.54 -44.58
N ALA A 106 9.62 7.50 -44.21
CA ALA A 106 9.27 8.64 -45.05
C ALA A 106 9.33 9.96 -44.25
N LYS A 107 10.29 10.79 -44.68
CA LYS A 107 10.31 12.26 -44.73
C LYS A 107 10.11 13.05 -43.42
N LYS A 108 11.24 13.64 -43.00
CA LYS A 108 11.40 14.80 -42.11
C LYS A 108 10.43 15.93 -42.49
N SER A 109 9.60 16.35 -41.55
CA SER A 109 9.00 17.69 -41.53
C SER A 109 9.80 18.58 -40.57
N GLN A 110 10.04 19.80 -41.03
CA GLN A 110 10.71 20.88 -40.32
C GLN A 110 9.96 21.19 -39.03
N ILE A 111 10.70 21.30 -37.93
CA ILE A 111 10.24 21.93 -36.70
C ILE A 111 10.70 23.39 -36.82
N GLU A 112 9.73 24.31 -36.78
CA GLU A 112 9.95 25.74 -36.78
C GLU A 112 10.48 26.17 -35.40
N ASP A 113 11.39 27.14 -35.44
CA ASP A 113 12.12 27.70 -34.31
C ASP A 113 11.18 28.45 -33.36
N GLU A 114 11.09 28.04 -32.10
CA GLU A 114 10.46 28.82 -31.03
C GLU A 114 11.40 28.95 -29.81
N ASP A 115 11.79 30.21 -29.58
CA ASP A 115 12.17 30.89 -28.34
C ASP A 115 13.36 30.40 -27.50
N ILE A 116 14.55 30.78 -27.98
CA ILE A 116 15.77 30.87 -27.18
C ILE A 116 15.79 32.23 -26.46
N PHE A 117 15.69 32.23 -25.13
CA PHE A 117 15.85 33.43 -24.31
C PHE A 117 17.34 33.73 -24.04
N GLU A 118 17.82 34.90 -24.47
CA GLU A 118 19.14 35.42 -24.09
C GLU A 118 19.15 35.84 -22.61
N VAL A 119 19.84 35.07 -21.77
CA VAL A 119 20.11 35.45 -20.38
C VAL A 119 21.28 36.43 -20.34
N GLN A 120 20.98 37.70 -20.07
CA GLN A 120 21.97 38.76 -19.89
C GLN A 120 22.68 38.59 -18.54
N LYS A 121 23.96 38.21 -18.56
CA LYS A 121 24.80 38.13 -17.35
C LYS A 121 24.96 39.53 -16.75
N VAL A 122 24.45 39.72 -15.53
CA VAL A 122 24.66 40.94 -14.74
C VAL A 122 25.84 40.69 -13.81
N ASP A 123 26.90 41.48 -13.95
CA ASP A 123 28.07 41.43 -13.07
C ASP A 123 27.69 41.88 -11.65
N VAL A 124 27.57 40.91 -10.74
CA VAL A 124 27.34 41.18 -9.32
C VAL A 124 28.66 41.62 -8.70
N LYS A 125 28.73 42.88 -8.26
CA LYS A 125 29.86 43.42 -7.49
C LYS A 125 29.98 42.66 -6.17
N VAL A 126 31.06 41.88 -6.05
CA VAL A 126 31.48 41.20 -4.84
C VAL A 126 31.63 42.24 -3.73
N LEU A 127 30.85 42.09 -2.65
CA LEU A 127 31.02 42.84 -1.41
C LEU A 127 32.35 42.40 -0.78
N GLU A 128 33.28 43.34 -0.66
CA GLU A 128 34.57 43.13 0.02
C GLU A 128 34.31 42.71 1.47
N PHE A 129 34.63 41.45 1.80
CA PHE A 129 34.57 40.94 3.16
C PHE A 129 35.66 41.62 4.00
N ILE A 130 35.23 42.36 5.03
CA ILE A 130 36.10 42.95 6.05
C ILE A 130 36.62 41.81 6.93
N GLU A 131 37.90 41.46 6.79
CA GLU A 131 38.59 40.54 7.69
C GLU A 131 38.60 41.08 9.13
N VAL A 132 37.73 40.53 9.98
CA VAL A 132 37.73 40.79 11.41
C VAL A 132 38.76 39.87 12.06
N LYS A 133 39.91 40.42 12.47
CA LYS A 133 40.92 39.69 13.25
C LYS A 133 40.34 39.26 14.60
N PRO A 134 40.39 37.96 14.97
CA PRO A 134 39.87 37.51 16.25
C PRO A 134 40.73 38.07 17.40
N LYS A 135 40.03 38.53 18.44
CA LYS A 135 40.59 39.11 19.66
C LYS A 135 41.18 37.98 20.50
N THR A 136 42.49 38.03 20.73
CA THR A 136 43.24 37.09 21.58
C THR A 136 42.64 37.02 22.98
N VAL A 137 42.17 35.85 23.37
CA VAL A 137 41.71 35.52 24.73
C VAL A 137 42.94 35.31 25.60
N ILE A 138 42.92 35.95 26.76
CA ILE A 138 43.95 35.87 27.80
C ILE A 138 43.81 34.51 28.48
N GLU A 139 44.86 33.69 28.43
CA GLU A 139 44.99 32.47 29.23
C GLU A 139 45.24 32.86 30.69
N GLU A 140 44.33 32.46 31.59
CA GLU A 140 44.59 32.46 33.03
C GLU A 140 45.06 31.07 33.46
N ASP A 141 46.27 31.05 34.01
CA ASP A 141 46.92 29.91 34.63
C ASP A 141 46.10 29.36 35.81
N THR A 142 45.77 28.07 35.76
CA THR A 142 45.47 27.29 36.97
C THR A 142 46.37 26.06 37.02
N SER A 143 47.61 26.29 37.43
CA SER A 143 48.43 25.27 38.09
C SER A 143 48.02 25.14 39.56
N ASP A 144 48.27 23.96 40.12
CA ASP A 144 48.19 23.59 41.54
C ASP A 144 46.85 23.02 42.04
N LEU A 145 46.75 21.68 42.04
CA LEU A 145 46.92 20.93 43.29
C LEU A 145 46.95 19.41 43.05
N ASP A 146 48.06 18.85 43.53
CA ASP A 146 48.48 17.47 43.46
C ASP A 146 48.09 16.73 44.76
N LYS A 147 47.67 15.46 44.63
CA LYS A 147 47.90 14.31 45.55
C LYS A 147 47.15 14.17 46.90
N LYS A 148 46.95 12.86 47.20
CA LYS A 148 46.59 12.14 48.46
C LYS A 148 45.08 11.91 48.65
N SER A 149 44.59 10.76 49.12
CA SER A 149 45.16 9.45 49.50
C SER A 149 43.97 8.50 49.77
N ALA A 150 44.18 7.20 49.58
CA ALA A 150 43.27 6.14 50.02
C ALA A 150 43.13 6.07 51.56
N ILE A 151 41.93 5.73 52.04
CA ILE A 151 41.53 5.09 53.33
C ILE A 151 40.07 4.64 53.09
N ALA A 152 39.77 3.35 52.90
CA ALA A 152 39.48 2.33 53.91
C ALA A 152 38.30 2.71 54.84
N GLY A 153 37.32 1.79 54.94
CA GLY A 153 35.94 2.11 55.25
C GLY A 153 35.61 2.43 56.70
N GLU A 154 34.41 2.97 56.90
CA GLU A 154 33.75 2.96 58.20
C GLU A 154 32.22 2.99 58.03
N LYS A 155 31.58 2.34 59.00
CA LYS A 155 30.17 1.99 59.12
C LYS A 155 29.31 3.18 59.59
N VAL A 156 28.05 3.16 59.16
CA VAL A 156 26.83 3.46 59.93
C VAL A 156 26.69 4.85 60.58
N ALA A 157 25.69 5.61 60.09
CA ALA A 157 24.77 6.45 60.88
C ALA A 157 23.56 6.76 59.96
N GLU A 158 22.39 6.17 60.20
CA GLU A 158 21.26 6.82 60.90
C GLU A 158 20.89 8.19 60.32
N TRP A 159 19.94 8.18 59.39
CA TRP A 159 19.24 9.39 58.95
C TRP A 159 18.18 9.74 60.00
N GLU A 160 18.47 10.74 60.83
CA GLU A 160 17.46 11.42 61.64
C GLU A 160 16.62 12.38 60.79
N GLN A 161 15.34 12.45 61.13
CA GLN A 161 14.31 13.29 60.53
C GLN A 161 14.63 14.78 60.69
N ILE A 162 14.72 15.51 59.57
CA ILE A 162 14.68 16.98 59.58
C ILE A 162 13.22 17.41 59.49
N LYS A 163 12.75 18.04 60.57
CA LYS A 163 11.49 18.77 60.65
C LYS A 163 11.58 20.05 59.85
N GLU A 164 10.54 20.30 59.06
CA GLU A 164 10.19 21.59 58.48
C GLU A 164 9.96 22.60 59.60
N GLU A 165 10.64 23.75 59.56
CA GLU A 165 10.14 25.04 60.04
C GLU A 165 11.14 26.15 59.65
N ASP A 166 10.57 27.30 59.30
CA ASP A 166 11.18 28.63 59.08
C ASP A 166 11.77 28.98 57.70
N ILE A 167 10.86 29.40 56.82
CA ILE A 167 11.11 30.31 55.69
C ILE A 167 11.04 31.76 56.22
N PRO A 168 12.12 32.57 56.17
CA PRO A 168 12.01 34.00 56.39
C PRO A 168 11.63 34.75 55.10
N SER A 169 10.52 35.48 55.21
CA SER A 169 9.98 36.42 54.22
C SER A 169 10.98 37.54 53.87
N PHE A 170 11.31 37.68 52.59
CA PHE A 170 12.08 38.80 52.08
C PHE A 170 11.17 40.05 51.97
N THR A 171 11.48 41.09 52.74
CA THR A 171 10.81 42.39 52.66
C THR A 171 11.63 43.34 51.79
N ALA A 172 10.91 44.09 50.97
CA ALA A 172 11.40 45.06 50.01
C ALA A 172 12.19 46.20 50.67
N VAL A 173 13.33 46.55 50.07
CA VAL A 173 14.03 47.81 50.33
C VAL A 173 14.00 48.64 49.05
N GLU A 174 13.05 49.57 49.03
CA GLU A 174 13.07 50.74 48.15
C GLU A 174 14.21 51.66 48.58
N LYS A 175 15.08 52.05 47.65
CA LYS A 175 15.80 53.32 47.78
C LYS A 175 16.11 53.96 46.42
N LYS A 176 15.23 54.91 46.11
CA LYS A 176 15.41 56.18 45.39
C LYS A 176 16.85 56.50 44.95
N VAL A 177 17.01 56.75 43.65
CA VAL A 177 17.89 57.80 43.14
C VAL A 177 17.09 58.62 42.12
N GLU A 178 17.23 59.93 42.29
CA GLU A 178 16.43 61.01 41.73
C GLU A 178 16.69 61.30 40.25
N GLU A 179 15.67 61.94 39.69
CA GLU A 179 15.56 62.49 38.35
C GLU A 179 16.63 63.55 38.04
N GLU A 180 17.17 63.54 36.82
CA GLU A 180 17.46 64.78 36.11
C GLU A 180 17.13 64.65 34.63
N LYS A 181 16.56 65.74 34.12
CA LYS A 181 15.66 65.85 32.97
C LYS A 181 16.39 66.53 31.80
N VAL A 182 16.05 66.10 30.59
CA VAL A 182 15.98 66.88 29.33
C VAL A 182 17.30 67.13 28.59
N PHE A 183 17.48 66.42 27.47
CA PHE A 183 17.49 67.04 26.13
C PHE A 183 17.24 65.96 25.05
N GLU A 184 16.10 66.09 24.37
CA GLU A 184 15.78 65.41 23.10
C GLU A 184 16.70 65.96 22.01
N GLU A 185 17.50 65.10 21.36
CA GLU A 185 17.81 65.31 19.94
C GLU A 185 18.20 64.00 19.26
N VAL A 186 17.23 63.46 18.51
CA VAL A 186 17.40 62.89 17.17
C VAL A 186 18.60 61.95 16.98
N LEU A 187 18.38 60.66 17.17
CA LEU A 187 19.00 59.64 16.31
C LEU A 187 18.11 58.39 16.31
N LYS A 188 17.27 58.32 15.26
CA LYS A 188 16.61 57.10 14.80
C LYS A 188 17.70 56.05 14.54
N LYS A 189 17.95 55.19 15.52
CA LYS A 189 18.56 53.89 15.26
C LYS A 189 17.41 52.96 14.91
N GLU A 190 17.29 52.69 13.62
CA GLU A 190 16.52 51.55 13.12
C GLU A 190 17.06 50.31 13.82
N GLU A 191 16.27 49.81 14.77
CA GLU A 191 16.44 48.51 15.38
C GLU A 191 16.16 47.50 14.28
N ILE A 192 17.22 47.06 13.62
CA ILE A 192 17.21 45.96 12.66
C ILE A 192 16.79 44.73 13.47
N VAL A 193 15.50 44.41 13.41
CA VAL A 193 14.93 43.15 13.86
C VAL A 193 15.52 42.08 12.95
N ALA A 194 16.67 41.52 13.35
CA ALA A 194 17.27 40.38 12.69
C ALA A 194 16.29 39.20 12.73
N PRO A 195 16.14 38.47 11.61
CA PRO A 195 14.98 37.62 11.35
C PRO A 195 14.94 36.38 12.25
N LYS A 196 13.72 35.97 12.60
CA LYS A 196 13.33 34.77 13.38
C LYS A 196 13.73 33.42 12.75
N GLU A 197 14.64 33.38 11.79
CA GLU A 197 15.02 32.16 11.07
C GLU A 197 15.86 31.19 11.91
N VAL A 198 16.59 31.69 12.91
CA VAL A 198 17.47 30.87 13.76
C VAL A 198 16.68 29.87 14.63
N ASP A 199 15.42 30.18 14.96
CA ASP A 199 14.62 29.32 15.83
C ASP A 199 14.03 28.11 15.06
N LEU A 200 13.73 28.25 13.77
CA LEU A 200 13.12 27.17 12.98
C LEU A 200 14.08 25.99 12.73
N GLU A 201 15.36 26.25 12.51
CA GLU A 201 16.35 25.17 12.38
C GLU A 201 16.54 24.43 13.70
N ARG A 202 16.49 25.14 14.83
CA ARG A 202 16.66 24.54 16.14
C ARG A 202 15.53 23.57 16.47
N ASP A 203 14.29 23.91 16.12
CA ASP A 203 13.13 23.06 16.36
C ASP A 203 13.19 21.77 15.54
N LYS A 204 13.58 21.84 14.26
CA LYS A 204 13.78 20.64 13.42
C LYS A 204 14.81 19.67 14.01
N LYS A 205 15.93 20.22 14.54
CA LYS A 205 16.99 19.42 15.19
C LYS A 205 16.51 18.72 16.47
N ILE A 206 15.56 19.33 17.18
CA ILE A 206 14.99 18.77 18.40
C ILE A 206 13.94 17.71 18.06
N GLU A 207 13.14 17.95 17.03
CA GLU A 207 12.01 17.10 16.65
C GLU A 207 12.45 15.68 16.26
N THR A 208 13.58 15.51 15.57
CA THR A 208 14.12 14.19 15.17
C THR A 208 14.46 13.27 16.34
N PHE A 209 14.73 13.81 17.54
CA PHE A 209 15.16 13.06 18.72
C PHE A 209 14.16 13.12 19.88
N LYS A 210 13.00 13.73 19.67
CA LYS A 210 11.99 13.99 20.71
C LYS A 210 11.41 12.72 21.33
N GLU A 211 11.47 11.61 20.60
CA GLU A 211 11.00 10.29 21.04
C GLU A 211 11.91 9.68 22.13
N LEU A 212 13.18 10.12 22.24
CA LEU A 212 14.16 9.57 23.18
C LEU A 212 14.28 10.45 24.43
N HIS A 213 13.79 9.97 25.57
CA HIS A 213 13.78 10.73 26.83
C HIS A 213 15.17 10.94 27.45
N SER A 214 16.19 10.18 27.05
CA SER A 214 17.57 10.38 27.50
C SER A 214 18.30 11.54 26.80
N ILE A 215 17.69 12.13 25.77
CA ILE A 215 18.27 13.23 24.97
C ILE A 215 17.59 14.54 25.36
N ASP A 216 18.36 15.43 26.00
CA ASP A 216 17.92 16.81 26.25
C ASP A 216 18.03 17.63 24.95
N GLU A 217 17.29 18.74 24.84
CA GLU A 217 17.30 19.62 23.66
C GLU A 217 18.71 20.07 23.23
N GLU A 218 19.56 20.42 24.20
CA GLU A 218 20.96 20.79 23.93
C GLU A 218 21.76 19.61 23.36
N THR A 219 21.44 18.38 23.78
CA THR A 219 22.11 17.17 23.31
C THR A 219 21.64 16.78 21.92
N ALA A 220 20.36 16.99 21.60
CA ALA A 220 19.82 16.83 20.25
C ALA A 220 20.55 17.73 19.25
N VAL A 221 20.74 19.02 19.59
CA VAL A 221 21.51 19.96 18.77
C VAL A 221 22.97 19.53 18.60
N LEU A 222 23.62 19.03 19.66
CA LEU A 222 25.00 18.51 19.59
C LEU A 222 25.12 17.26 18.69
N LEU A 223 24.15 16.34 18.75
CA LEU A 223 24.12 15.14 17.92
C LEU A 223 23.90 15.51 16.44
N TYR A 224 22.96 16.40 16.16
CA TYR A 224 22.68 16.87 14.82
C TYR A 224 23.89 17.59 14.20
N ASN A 225 24.53 18.49 14.95
CA ASN A 225 25.73 19.19 14.48
C ASN A 225 26.94 18.25 14.31
N ALA A 226 26.90 17.05 14.90
CA ALA A 226 27.90 16.00 14.69
C ALA A 226 27.56 15.06 13.51
N GLY A 227 26.48 15.33 12.75
CA GLY A 227 26.06 14.56 11.58
C GLY A 227 25.08 13.43 11.87
N TYR A 228 24.65 13.26 13.13
CA TYR A 228 23.60 12.30 13.47
C TYR A 228 22.24 12.96 13.26
N THR A 229 21.69 12.84 12.06
CA THR A 229 20.40 13.44 11.67
C THR A 229 19.21 12.51 11.89
N SER A 230 19.43 11.21 12.10
CA SER A 230 18.39 10.21 12.31
C SER A 230 18.70 9.25 13.47
N ILE A 231 17.66 8.62 14.02
CA ILE A 231 17.78 7.61 15.08
C ILE A 231 18.52 6.37 14.57
N ASP A 232 18.40 6.03 13.29
CA ASP A 232 19.06 4.86 12.71
C ASP A 232 20.58 5.04 12.61
N LEU A 233 21.06 6.25 12.30
CA LEU A 233 22.49 6.55 12.38
C LEU A 233 23.02 6.39 13.81
N LEU A 234 22.21 6.73 14.83
CA LEU A 234 22.59 6.49 16.22
C LEU A 234 22.64 5.00 16.57
N LYS A 235 21.81 4.14 15.98
CA LYS A 235 21.86 2.68 16.20
C LYS A 235 23.21 2.08 15.77
N LEU A 236 23.75 2.57 14.65
CA LEU A 236 25.03 2.09 14.10
C LEU A 236 26.24 2.61 14.90
N THR A 237 26.07 3.66 15.69
CA THR A 237 27.18 4.31 16.39
C THR A 237 27.65 3.58 17.64
N THR A 238 28.96 3.64 17.89
CA THR A 238 29.51 3.12 19.14
C THR A 238 29.47 4.14 20.26
N VAL A 239 29.44 3.66 21.51
CA VAL A 239 29.57 4.51 22.72
C VAL A 239 30.82 5.41 22.67
N LYS A 240 31.90 4.96 22.00
CA LYS A 240 33.14 5.73 21.90
C LYS A 240 32.95 6.94 21.02
N ASP A 241 32.28 6.79 19.87
CA ASP A 241 32.09 7.86 18.90
C ASP A 241 31.16 8.95 19.45
N LEU A 242 30.05 8.56 20.08
CA LEU A 242 29.18 9.50 20.79
C LEU A 242 29.90 10.24 21.92
N SER A 243 30.88 9.60 22.59
CA SER A 243 31.66 10.24 23.65
C SER A 243 32.77 11.18 23.14
N LYS A 244 33.10 11.14 21.84
CA LYS A 244 34.03 12.11 21.22
C LYS A 244 33.34 13.47 21.03
N ILE A 245 32.01 13.50 20.96
CA ILE A 245 31.23 14.73 20.82
C ILE A 245 31.34 15.55 22.12
N LYS A 246 31.88 16.76 22.00
CA LYS A 246 32.08 17.65 23.15
C LYS A 246 30.73 17.98 23.80
N GLY A 247 30.60 17.62 25.08
CA GLY A 247 29.36 17.80 25.84
C GLY A 247 28.65 16.48 26.19
N ILE A 248 28.95 15.38 25.49
CA ILE A 248 28.32 14.08 25.73
C ILE A 248 29.24 13.17 26.55
N LYS A 249 28.91 12.99 27.83
CA LYS A 249 29.64 12.07 28.72
C LYS A 249 29.36 10.61 28.33
N LYS A 250 30.35 9.72 28.48
CA LYS A 250 30.24 8.27 28.21
C LYS A 250 29.03 7.59 28.89
N LYS A 251 28.63 8.04 30.09
CA LYS A 251 27.43 7.54 30.78
C LYS A 251 26.13 7.91 30.05
N LYS A 252 26.06 9.11 29.48
CA LYS A 252 24.90 9.60 28.72
C LYS A 252 24.80 8.88 27.37
N ALA A 253 25.92 8.73 26.66
CA ALA A 253 26.00 7.95 25.42
C ALA A 253 25.47 6.51 25.59
N LYS A 254 25.84 5.83 26.68
CA LYS A 254 25.32 4.48 26.99
C LYS A 254 23.81 4.46 27.26
N LYS A 255 23.25 5.50 27.88
CA LYS A 255 21.81 5.59 28.13
C LYS A 255 21.04 5.76 26.83
N ILE A 256 21.52 6.64 25.95
CA ILE A 256 20.92 6.90 24.63
C ILE A 256 20.86 5.60 23.82
N LEU A 257 21.99 4.89 23.68
CA LEU A 257 22.02 3.63 22.93
C LEU A 257 21.11 2.54 23.51
N LYS A 258 21.02 2.44 24.84
CA LYS A 258 20.14 1.47 25.51
C LYS A 258 18.67 1.78 25.29
N GLU A 259 18.30 3.07 25.31
CA GLU A 259 16.93 3.50 25.05
C GLU A 259 16.53 3.24 23.60
N ILE A 260 17.42 3.50 22.64
CA ILE A 260 17.18 3.19 21.22
C ILE A 260 16.97 1.69 21.00
N GLU A 261 17.77 0.83 21.66
CA GLU A 261 17.60 -0.63 21.61
C GLU A 261 16.23 -1.04 22.19
N GLU A 262 15.82 -0.46 23.32
CA GLU A 262 14.49 -0.70 23.92
C GLU A 262 13.34 -0.19 23.03
N GLU A 263 13.49 0.96 22.36
CA GLU A 263 12.51 1.53 21.42
C GLU A 263 12.32 0.61 20.21
N SER A 264 13.42 0.07 19.66
CA SER A 264 13.37 -0.82 18.50
C SER A 264 12.63 -2.13 18.79
N VAL A 265 12.79 -2.67 20.00
CA VAL A 265 12.06 -3.87 20.44
C VAL A 265 10.56 -3.58 20.60
N LYS A 266 10.20 -2.37 21.04
CA LYS A 266 8.79 -1.95 21.16
C LYS A 266 8.15 -1.73 19.79
N SER A 267 8.84 -1.06 18.87
CA SER A 267 8.30 -0.83 17.52
C SER A 267 8.11 -2.15 16.77
N GLU A 268 9.04 -3.10 16.90
CA GLU A 268 8.88 -4.44 16.32
C GLU A 268 7.70 -5.22 16.93
N ALA A 269 7.46 -5.08 18.23
CA ALA A 269 6.29 -5.69 18.88
C ALA A 269 4.97 -5.08 18.38
N ILE A 270 4.94 -3.76 18.18
CA ILE A 270 3.77 -3.05 17.63
C ILE A 270 3.53 -3.45 16.17
N ASP A 271 4.57 -3.58 15.36
CA ASP A 271 4.44 -4.04 13.97
C ASP A 271 4.01 -5.51 13.89
N ALA A 272 4.46 -6.35 14.83
CA ALA A 272 3.99 -7.73 14.96
C ALA A 272 2.49 -7.80 15.34
N GLU A 273 1.99 -6.90 16.19
CA GLU A 273 0.56 -6.81 16.53
C GLU A 273 -0.26 -6.21 15.37
N GLN A 274 0.20 -5.13 14.74
CA GLN A 274 -0.48 -4.52 13.60
C GLN A 274 -0.53 -5.42 12.36
N THR A 275 0.49 -6.27 12.16
CA THR A 275 0.45 -7.28 11.08
C THR A 275 -0.56 -8.39 11.36
N THR A 276 -0.91 -8.68 12.62
CA THR A 276 -2.01 -9.60 12.94
C THR A 276 -3.39 -8.97 12.65
N GLU A 277 -3.57 -7.67 12.90
CA GLU A 277 -4.84 -6.97 12.57
C GLU A 277 -4.97 -6.68 11.07
N LYS A 278 -3.91 -6.29 10.36
CA LYS A 278 -3.93 -6.14 8.89
C LYS A 278 -4.18 -7.47 8.16
N LYS A 279 -3.67 -8.61 8.67
CA LYS A 279 -3.99 -9.94 8.11
C LYS A 279 -5.46 -10.34 8.29
N ILE A 280 -6.12 -9.88 9.35
CA ILE A 280 -7.56 -10.11 9.55
C ILE A 280 -8.36 -9.30 8.52
N ILE A 281 -7.97 -8.05 8.24
CA ILE A 281 -8.68 -7.16 7.29
C ILE A 281 -8.43 -7.55 5.80
N GLU A 282 -7.24 -8.05 5.45
CA GLU A 282 -6.97 -8.58 4.10
C GLU A 282 -7.60 -9.97 3.85
N GLY A 283 -7.87 -10.73 4.90
CA GLY A 283 -8.65 -11.97 4.84
C GLY A 283 -10.14 -11.71 4.59
N GLU A 284 -10.71 -10.69 5.22
CA GLU A 284 -12.12 -10.31 5.05
C GLU A 284 -12.43 -9.73 3.67
N THR A 285 -11.56 -8.87 3.12
CA THR A 285 -11.77 -8.28 1.79
C THR A 285 -11.72 -9.30 0.64
N LYS A 286 -10.99 -10.41 0.80
CA LYS A 286 -10.96 -11.52 -0.16
C LYS A 286 -12.13 -12.50 -0.02
N LEU A 287 -12.82 -12.51 1.13
CA LEU A 287 -14.05 -13.29 1.36
C LEU A 287 -15.30 -12.48 0.96
N GLU A 288 -15.25 -11.15 0.98
CA GLU A 288 -16.35 -10.31 0.49
C GLU A 288 -16.48 -10.30 -1.05
N GLU A 289 -15.39 -10.46 -1.81
CA GLU A 289 -15.45 -10.59 -3.28
C GLU A 289 -16.18 -11.86 -3.75
N GLU A 290 -16.19 -12.94 -2.96
CA GLU A 290 -16.93 -14.17 -3.30
C GLU A 290 -18.42 -14.11 -2.93
N VAL A 291 -18.84 -13.12 -2.15
CA VAL A 291 -20.24 -12.94 -1.73
C VAL A 291 -20.85 -11.67 -2.33
N ILE A 292 -20.38 -11.24 -3.50
CA ILE A 292 -21.21 -10.37 -4.33
C ILE A 292 -22.42 -11.21 -4.75
N SER A 293 -23.57 -10.91 -4.13
CA SER A 293 -24.81 -11.63 -4.38
C SER A 293 -25.10 -11.66 -5.88
N LYS A 294 -25.59 -12.81 -6.37
CA LYS A 294 -25.92 -12.99 -7.79
C LYS A 294 -26.85 -11.89 -8.29
N ASP A 295 -27.69 -11.36 -7.41
CA ASP A 295 -28.64 -10.29 -7.69
C ASP A 295 -27.92 -8.98 -8.06
N VAL A 296 -26.84 -8.62 -7.34
CA VAL A 296 -26.02 -7.44 -7.68
C VAL A 296 -25.37 -7.60 -9.06
N LYS A 297 -24.85 -8.80 -9.38
CA LYS A 297 -24.25 -9.07 -10.70
C LYS A 297 -25.28 -8.93 -11.83
N ILE A 298 -26.53 -9.30 -11.58
CA ILE A 298 -27.62 -9.20 -12.54
C ILE A 298 -28.08 -7.74 -12.67
N GLU A 299 -28.21 -7.01 -11.57
CA GLU A 299 -28.73 -5.64 -11.52
C GLU A 299 -27.88 -4.66 -12.35
N VAL A 300 -26.54 -4.80 -12.31
CA VAL A 300 -25.61 -3.98 -13.11
C VAL A 300 -25.95 -3.99 -14.60
N PHE A 301 -26.45 -5.11 -15.13
CA PHE A 301 -26.76 -5.29 -16.55
C PHE A 301 -28.25 -5.38 -16.84
N GLY A 302 -29.11 -5.26 -15.83
CA GLY A 302 -30.56 -5.43 -15.95
C GLY A 302 -31.22 -4.42 -16.88
N GLN A 303 -30.54 -3.33 -17.20
CA GLN A 303 -31.04 -2.34 -18.15
C GLN A 303 -30.97 -2.81 -19.62
N ILE A 304 -30.14 -3.81 -19.95
CA ILE A 304 -29.92 -4.28 -21.33
C ILE A 304 -30.78 -5.54 -21.56
N ASN A 305 -31.82 -5.42 -22.36
CA ASN A 305 -32.84 -6.46 -22.55
C ASN A 305 -32.30 -7.73 -23.21
N CYS A 306 -31.22 -7.64 -23.99
CA CYS A 306 -30.63 -8.80 -24.64
C CYS A 306 -29.67 -9.62 -23.74
N ILE A 307 -29.45 -9.21 -22.49
CA ILE A 307 -28.60 -9.90 -21.52
C ILE A 307 -29.46 -10.72 -20.57
N ASP A 308 -29.34 -12.05 -20.65
CA ASP A 308 -29.95 -12.95 -19.67
C ASP A 308 -29.15 -12.95 -18.35
N ASN A 309 -29.77 -13.35 -17.24
CA ASN A 309 -29.13 -13.41 -15.91
C ASN A 309 -27.80 -14.20 -15.91
N GLU A 310 -27.73 -15.31 -16.65
CA GLU A 310 -26.50 -16.10 -16.78
C GLU A 310 -25.40 -15.32 -17.52
N THR A 311 -25.77 -14.52 -18.51
CA THR A 311 -24.83 -13.70 -19.29
C THR A 311 -24.36 -12.48 -18.51
N ALA A 312 -25.24 -11.88 -17.70
CA ALA A 312 -24.86 -10.82 -16.77
C ALA A 312 -23.78 -11.30 -15.79
N ILE A 313 -23.95 -12.49 -15.22
CA ILE A 313 -22.95 -13.11 -14.33
C ILE A 313 -21.64 -13.39 -15.08
N LEU A 314 -21.69 -13.95 -16.30
CA LEU A 314 -20.49 -14.21 -17.10
C LEU A 314 -19.72 -12.93 -17.44
N LEU A 315 -20.42 -11.85 -17.80
CA LEU A 315 -19.78 -10.55 -18.06
C LEU A 315 -19.10 -10.02 -16.80
N TYR A 316 -19.81 -10.07 -15.66
CA TYR A 316 -19.28 -9.63 -14.36
C TYR A 316 -18.02 -10.42 -13.95
N ASP A 317 -18.06 -11.74 -14.08
CA ASP A 317 -16.95 -12.63 -13.71
C ASP A 317 -15.71 -12.46 -14.62
N ASN A 318 -15.90 -11.90 -15.83
CA ASN A 318 -14.82 -11.55 -16.75
C ASN A 318 -14.33 -10.09 -16.58
N GLY A 319 -14.68 -9.43 -15.48
CA GLY A 319 -14.20 -8.10 -15.11
C GLY A 319 -15.01 -6.94 -15.67
N TYR A 320 -16.08 -7.20 -16.43
CA TYR A 320 -17.03 -6.17 -16.83
C TYR A 320 -17.98 -5.93 -15.67
N THR A 321 -17.59 -5.05 -14.75
CA THR A 321 -18.34 -4.77 -13.51
C THR A 321 -19.28 -3.56 -13.64
N SER A 322 -19.27 -2.87 -14.77
CA SER A 322 -20.14 -1.71 -15.05
C SER A 322 -20.52 -1.60 -16.52
N PHE A 323 -21.58 -0.84 -16.80
CA PHE A 323 -22.02 -0.51 -18.16
C PHE A 323 -20.93 0.21 -18.97
N ASP A 324 -20.20 1.14 -18.33
CA ASP A 324 -19.15 1.92 -18.99
C ASP A 324 -17.99 1.05 -19.50
N LEU A 325 -17.64 0.00 -18.75
CA LEU A 325 -16.61 -0.94 -19.17
C LEU A 325 -17.03 -1.70 -20.43
N LEU A 326 -18.33 -1.91 -20.67
CA LEU A 326 -18.83 -2.55 -21.89
C LEU A 326 -18.86 -1.60 -23.10
N LYS A 327 -18.93 -0.28 -22.89
CA LYS A 327 -19.03 0.73 -23.97
C LYS A 327 -17.89 0.66 -24.97
N ASN A 328 -16.68 0.31 -24.51
CA ASN A 328 -15.47 0.27 -25.35
C ASN A 328 -15.11 -1.13 -25.86
N VAL A 329 -15.90 -2.15 -25.53
CA VAL A 329 -15.56 -3.54 -25.82
C VAL A 329 -15.91 -3.91 -27.25
N LYS A 330 -14.95 -4.50 -27.96
CA LYS A 330 -15.17 -5.02 -29.31
C LYS A 330 -15.99 -6.30 -29.26
N VAL A 331 -16.76 -6.57 -30.32
CA VAL A 331 -17.58 -7.79 -30.44
C VAL A 331 -16.74 -9.06 -30.33
N ASP A 332 -15.47 -9.02 -30.75
CA ASP A 332 -14.56 -10.17 -30.65
C ASP A 332 -14.12 -10.46 -29.21
N ASP A 333 -13.95 -9.45 -28.36
CA ASP A 333 -13.59 -9.64 -26.96
C ASP A 333 -14.76 -10.22 -26.15
N LEU A 334 -15.98 -9.79 -26.43
CA LEU A 334 -17.19 -10.42 -25.89
C LEU A 334 -17.32 -11.89 -26.32
N ARG A 335 -16.80 -12.26 -27.50
CA ARG A 335 -16.83 -13.65 -27.99
C ARG A 335 -15.78 -14.53 -27.33
N LYS A 336 -14.74 -13.96 -26.70
CA LYS A 336 -13.76 -14.72 -25.92
C LYS A 336 -14.35 -15.27 -24.63
N ILE A 337 -15.47 -14.71 -24.17
CA ILE A 337 -16.19 -15.19 -22.97
C ILE A 337 -17.01 -16.43 -23.32
N ASP A 338 -16.67 -17.55 -22.70
CA ASP A 338 -17.40 -18.80 -22.86
C ASP A 338 -18.88 -18.63 -22.47
N GLY A 339 -19.77 -19.03 -23.39
CA GLY A 339 -21.22 -18.84 -23.25
C GLY A 339 -21.79 -17.68 -24.09
N ILE A 340 -20.97 -16.75 -24.57
CA ILE A 340 -21.43 -15.62 -25.40
C ILE A 340 -21.17 -15.87 -26.89
N ARG A 341 -22.22 -16.25 -27.62
CA ARG A 341 -22.15 -16.46 -29.08
C ARG A 341 -22.01 -15.13 -29.84
N LYS A 342 -21.37 -15.15 -31.02
CA LYS A 342 -21.21 -13.98 -31.92
C LYS A 342 -22.51 -13.20 -32.17
N ARG A 343 -23.64 -13.90 -32.35
CA ARG A 343 -24.95 -13.23 -32.54
C ARG A 343 -25.41 -12.47 -31.29
N LYS A 344 -25.15 -13.01 -30.10
CA LYS A 344 -25.50 -12.37 -28.82
C LYS A 344 -24.58 -11.18 -28.55
N ALA A 345 -23.26 -11.34 -28.74
CA ALA A 345 -22.30 -10.25 -28.62
C ALA A 345 -22.65 -9.04 -29.53
N LYS A 346 -23.05 -9.29 -30.79
CA LYS A 346 -23.54 -8.23 -31.69
C LYS A 346 -24.80 -7.54 -31.20
N LYS A 347 -25.76 -8.29 -30.62
CA LYS A 347 -26.99 -7.72 -30.05
C LYS A 347 -26.68 -6.84 -28.85
N ILE A 348 -25.83 -7.31 -27.94
CA ILE A 348 -25.36 -6.55 -26.78
C ILE A 348 -24.71 -5.25 -27.25
N ARG A 349 -23.81 -5.32 -28.22
CA ARG A 349 -23.16 -4.13 -28.79
C ARG A 349 -24.16 -3.13 -29.36
N LYS A 350 -25.11 -3.60 -30.17
CA LYS A 350 -26.12 -2.73 -30.79
C LYS A 350 -26.99 -2.02 -29.75
N GLU A 351 -27.46 -2.75 -28.74
CA GLU A 351 -28.31 -2.18 -27.68
C GLU A 351 -27.52 -1.22 -26.76
N LEU A 352 -26.22 -1.48 -26.55
CA LEU A 352 -25.33 -0.53 -25.87
C LEU A 352 -25.19 0.79 -26.66
N ASP A 353 -24.93 0.70 -27.96
CA ASP A 353 -24.78 1.88 -28.82
C ASP A 353 -26.10 2.70 -28.85
N GLU A 354 -27.26 2.04 -28.94
CA GLU A 354 -28.59 2.69 -28.86
C GLU A 354 -28.81 3.41 -27.51
N LYS A 355 -28.46 2.78 -26.39
CA LYS A 355 -28.57 3.39 -25.05
C LYS A 355 -27.64 4.58 -24.85
N ILE A 356 -26.45 4.55 -25.45
CA ILE A 356 -25.50 5.66 -25.39
C ILE A 356 -26.08 6.87 -26.12
N GLU A 357 -26.65 6.66 -27.31
CA GLU A 357 -27.33 7.73 -28.04
C GLU A 357 -28.50 8.33 -27.25
N ASP A 358 -29.28 7.51 -26.54
CA ASP A 358 -30.38 8.01 -25.71
C ASP A 358 -29.91 8.79 -24.48
N LEU A 359 -28.80 8.39 -23.85
CA LEU A 359 -28.16 9.14 -22.78
C LEU A 359 -27.60 10.48 -23.28
N ASP A 360 -27.02 10.52 -24.48
CA ASP A 360 -26.53 11.77 -25.08
C ASP A 360 -27.69 12.71 -25.43
N LYS A 361 -28.85 12.18 -25.86
CA LYS A 361 -30.07 12.99 -26.04
C LYS A 361 -30.57 13.57 -24.71
N LEU A 362 -30.57 12.78 -23.63
CA LEU A 362 -30.97 13.25 -22.29
C LEU A 362 -30.04 14.36 -21.78
N LYS A 363 -28.72 14.19 -21.94
CA LYS A 363 -27.74 15.23 -21.58
C LYS A 363 -27.96 16.54 -22.33
N ARG A 364 -28.32 16.47 -23.62
CA ARG A 364 -28.66 17.68 -24.40
C ARG A 364 -29.91 18.39 -23.90
N ILE A 365 -30.90 17.65 -23.39
CA ILE A 365 -32.11 18.24 -22.79
C ILE A 365 -31.79 18.89 -21.45
N GLU A 366 -30.95 18.26 -20.61
CA GLU A 366 -30.57 18.80 -19.30
C GLU A 366 -29.67 20.03 -19.38
N MET A 367 -28.76 20.10 -20.36
CA MET A 367 -27.86 21.26 -20.53
C MET A 367 -28.53 22.51 -21.13
N GLY A 368 -29.86 22.55 -21.24
CA GLY A 368 -30.56 23.79 -21.53
C GLY A 368 -30.30 24.36 -22.92
N ASP A 369 -29.95 23.54 -23.90
CA ASP A 369 -29.99 23.90 -25.33
C ASP A 369 -31.45 24.02 -25.80
N THR A 370 -32.22 24.87 -25.13
CA THR A 370 -33.57 25.30 -25.53
C THR A 370 -33.52 26.46 -26.52
N THR A 371 -32.33 26.93 -26.91
CA THR A 371 -32.18 28.21 -27.62
C THR A 371 -32.05 28.13 -29.14
N GLN A 372 -31.99 26.96 -29.79
CA GLN A 372 -31.76 26.96 -31.26
C GLN A 372 -32.62 26.08 -32.17
N ASN A 373 -33.50 25.20 -31.67
CA ASN A 373 -34.23 24.28 -32.57
C ASN A 373 -35.74 24.54 -32.74
N TRP A 374 -36.18 25.78 -32.49
CA TRP A 374 -37.58 26.22 -32.72
C TRP A 374 -37.72 27.24 -33.87
N VAL A 375 -36.78 27.24 -34.83
CA VAL A 375 -36.84 28.17 -35.98
C VAL A 375 -36.89 27.48 -37.35
N SER A 376 -36.68 26.16 -37.48
CA SER A 376 -36.59 25.55 -38.82
C SER A 376 -37.88 24.96 -39.42
N ASP A 377 -39.00 24.92 -38.69
CA ASP A 377 -40.27 24.36 -39.22
C ASP A 377 -41.32 25.42 -39.61
N LYS A 378 -40.93 26.68 -39.81
CA LYS A 378 -41.87 27.76 -40.18
C LYS A 378 -41.46 28.58 -41.41
N GLU A 379 -40.75 27.99 -42.36
CA GLU A 379 -40.34 28.67 -43.59
C GLU A 379 -40.52 27.80 -44.86
N GLU A 380 -41.64 27.07 -44.94
CA GLU A 380 -42.18 26.58 -46.22
C GLU A 380 -43.70 26.65 -46.13
N MET A 381 -44.29 27.78 -46.53
CA MET A 381 -45.68 27.93 -47.05
C MET A 381 -46.09 29.41 -47.06
N LEU A 382 -45.52 30.20 -47.98
CA LEU A 382 -46.14 31.41 -48.54
C LEU A 382 -45.58 31.53 -49.96
N ASP A 383 -46.17 30.85 -50.94
CA ASP A 383 -47.22 31.38 -51.81
C ASP A 383 -46.93 32.81 -52.28
N GLU A 384 -46.30 32.86 -53.45
CA GLU A 384 -46.34 33.99 -54.38
C GLU A 384 -47.80 34.26 -54.73
N ASN A 385 -48.40 35.29 -54.14
CA ASN A 385 -49.42 36.08 -54.83
C ASN A 385 -49.45 37.51 -54.27
N GLU A 386 -49.03 38.41 -55.15
CA GLU A 386 -49.39 39.82 -55.22
C GLU A 386 -50.85 40.07 -54.83
N ILE A 387 -51.11 41.19 -54.16
CA ILE A 387 -52.06 42.26 -54.57
C ILE A 387 -52.25 43.23 -53.38
N TYR A 388 -51.98 44.52 -53.67
CA TYR A 388 -52.54 45.80 -53.16
C TYR A 388 -53.58 45.73 -52.01
N ASP A 389 -53.66 46.62 -51.02
CA ASP A 389 -53.66 48.08 -51.09
C ASP A 389 -53.51 48.72 -49.68
N GLU A 390 -53.27 50.02 -49.72
CA GLU A 390 -53.28 51.03 -48.65
C GLU A 390 -54.49 50.94 -47.69
N GLU A 391 -54.29 51.18 -46.39
CA GLU A 391 -54.89 52.33 -45.69
C GLU A 391 -54.62 52.36 -44.18
N SER A 392 -54.46 53.59 -43.72
CA SER A 392 -54.24 54.09 -42.37
C SER A 392 -55.19 53.59 -41.28
N VAL A 393 -54.68 53.42 -40.04
CA VAL A 393 -55.32 53.97 -38.82
C VAL A 393 -54.26 54.32 -37.76
N LYS A 394 -54.27 55.59 -37.34
CA LYS A 394 -53.56 56.16 -36.19
C LYS A 394 -54.32 55.92 -34.88
N THR A 395 -53.63 56.18 -33.76
CA THR A 395 -54.08 56.41 -32.36
C THR A 395 -54.10 55.13 -31.50
N SER A 396 -53.60 55.09 -30.26
CA SER A 396 -53.36 56.11 -29.22
C SER A 396 -52.33 55.60 -28.18
N PRO A 397 -51.70 56.49 -27.39
CA PRO A 397 -50.80 56.11 -26.29
C PRO A 397 -51.61 55.83 -25.02
N VAL A 398 -51.50 54.62 -24.48
CA VAL A 398 -52.08 54.28 -23.18
C VAL A 398 -50.94 54.11 -22.18
N ASP A 399 -50.74 55.19 -21.43
CA ASP A 399 -50.12 55.21 -20.11
C ASP A 399 -50.85 54.21 -19.19
N LEU A 400 -50.16 53.14 -18.81
CA LEU A 400 -50.50 52.37 -17.61
C LEU A 400 -49.25 52.23 -16.76
N SER A 401 -49.03 53.28 -15.96
CA SER A 401 -48.27 53.24 -14.72
C SER A 401 -48.76 52.11 -13.83
N LYS A 402 -48.04 50.98 -13.82
CA LYS A 402 -48.04 50.05 -12.71
C LYS A 402 -46.59 49.78 -12.34
N LYS A 403 -46.15 50.46 -11.28
CA LYS A 403 -44.99 50.09 -10.47
C LYS A 403 -45.19 48.63 -10.02
N THR A 404 -44.75 47.69 -10.82
CA THR A 404 -44.30 46.40 -10.32
C THR A 404 -42.82 46.57 -10.09
N SER A 405 -42.42 46.52 -8.82
CA SER A 405 -41.05 46.32 -8.40
C SER A 405 -40.45 45.17 -9.21
N GLU A 406 -39.69 45.52 -10.24
CA GLU A 406 -38.77 44.64 -10.95
C GLU A 406 -37.83 44.08 -9.90
N TRP A 407 -38.10 42.82 -9.52
CA TRP A 407 -37.09 41.92 -9.01
C TRP A 407 -36.02 41.85 -10.09
N ILE A 408 -34.96 42.62 -9.93
CA ILE A 408 -33.70 42.38 -10.62
C ILE A 408 -33.18 41.08 -9.99
N PRO A 409 -33.08 39.96 -10.74
CA PRO A 409 -32.50 38.74 -10.20
C PRO A 409 -31.05 39.03 -9.81
N LEU A 410 -30.80 39.10 -8.51
CA LEU A 410 -29.47 39.23 -7.93
C LEU A 410 -28.79 37.85 -7.95
N GLU A 411 -28.71 37.23 -9.14
CA GLU A 411 -28.27 35.83 -9.30
C GLU A 411 -26.87 35.70 -9.90
N GLU A 412 -26.23 36.77 -10.38
CA GLU A 412 -25.00 36.63 -11.18
C GLU A 412 -23.68 36.89 -10.41
N GLU A 413 -23.70 37.52 -9.23
CA GLU A 413 -22.47 37.79 -8.47
C GLU A 413 -21.98 36.60 -7.62
N VAL A 414 -22.84 35.59 -7.37
CA VAL A 414 -22.52 34.46 -6.49
C VAL A 414 -21.64 33.40 -7.17
N ASP A 415 -21.71 33.28 -8.50
CA ASP A 415 -20.98 32.24 -9.23
C ASP A 415 -19.52 32.62 -9.51
N LEU A 416 -19.21 33.91 -9.64
CA LEU A 416 -17.83 34.38 -9.86
C LEU A 416 -16.89 34.10 -8.67
N GLU A 417 -17.41 34.04 -7.44
CA GLU A 417 -16.61 33.64 -6.28
C GLU A 417 -16.39 32.13 -6.20
N ARG A 418 -17.33 31.32 -6.71
CA ARG A 418 -17.18 29.87 -6.74
C ARG A 418 -16.08 29.48 -7.71
N ASP A 419 -16.05 30.07 -8.89
CA ASP A 419 -15.08 29.74 -9.93
C ASP A 419 -13.64 30.05 -9.50
N LYS A 420 -13.41 31.22 -8.87
CA LYS A 420 -12.10 31.59 -8.31
C LYS A 420 -11.62 30.64 -7.21
N LYS A 421 -12.54 30.09 -6.42
CA LYS A 421 -12.21 29.15 -5.35
C LYS A 421 -11.95 27.74 -5.89
N ILE A 422 -12.55 27.39 -7.03
CA ILE A 422 -12.30 26.14 -7.74
C ILE A 422 -10.92 26.14 -8.42
N GLU A 423 -10.42 27.30 -8.85
CA GLU A 423 -9.09 27.43 -9.48
C GLU A 423 -7.95 26.92 -8.60
N ILE A 424 -8.07 27.03 -7.27
CA ILE A 424 -7.05 26.53 -6.32
C ILE A 424 -6.83 25.01 -6.47
N PHE A 425 -7.86 24.26 -6.86
CA PHE A 425 -7.77 22.82 -7.03
C PHE A 425 -7.31 22.38 -8.43
N LYS A 426 -7.32 23.27 -9.42
CA LYS A 426 -6.88 22.96 -10.79
C LYS A 426 -5.39 22.61 -10.87
N GLU A 427 -4.62 23.00 -9.87
CA GLU A 427 -3.22 22.63 -9.77
C GLU A 427 -3.01 21.14 -9.48
N LEU A 428 -4.02 20.40 -9.01
CA LEU A 428 -3.95 18.97 -8.70
C LEU A 428 -4.57 18.16 -9.86
N HIS A 429 -3.75 17.42 -10.60
CA HIS A 429 -4.18 16.64 -11.77
C HIS A 429 -5.13 15.49 -11.43
N SER A 430 -5.20 15.06 -10.17
CA SER A 430 -6.15 14.04 -9.70
C SER A 430 -7.56 14.58 -9.43
N ILE A 431 -7.77 15.90 -9.50
CA ILE A 431 -9.05 16.55 -9.19
C ILE A 431 -9.65 17.13 -10.48
N ASP A 432 -10.70 16.47 -10.99
CA ASP A 432 -11.51 17.02 -12.07
C ASP A 432 -12.39 18.17 -11.54
N GLU A 433 -12.84 19.08 -12.42
CA GLU A 433 -13.65 20.25 -12.06
C GLU A 433 -14.90 19.90 -11.23
N GLU A 434 -15.61 18.83 -11.59
CA GLU A 434 -16.76 18.32 -10.82
C GLU A 434 -16.36 17.93 -9.38
N THR A 435 -15.20 17.31 -9.23
CA THR A 435 -14.66 16.91 -7.93
C THR A 435 -14.24 18.12 -7.10
N ALA A 436 -13.70 19.15 -7.73
CA ALA A 436 -13.35 20.41 -7.06
C ALA A 436 -14.61 21.10 -6.52
N VAL A 437 -15.70 21.12 -7.29
CA VAL A 437 -17.01 21.62 -6.82
C VAL A 437 -17.53 20.82 -5.64
N LEU A 438 -17.43 19.48 -5.68
CA LEU A 438 -17.84 18.62 -4.57
C LEU A 438 -17.04 18.86 -3.29
N LEU A 439 -15.72 19.01 -3.41
CA LEU A 439 -14.82 19.32 -2.28
C LEU A 439 -15.11 20.70 -1.70
N TYR A 440 -15.34 21.69 -2.55
CA TYR A 440 -15.72 23.04 -2.13
C TYR A 440 -17.05 23.05 -1.37
N ASN A 441 -18.06 22.36 -1.89
CA ASN A 441 -19.37 22.22 -1.23
C ASN A 441 -19.29 21.46 0.10
N ALA A 442 -18.29 20.58 0.27
CA ALA A 442 -18.00 19.90 1.53
C ALA A 442 -17.19 20.75 2.53
N GLY A 443 -16.81 21.98 2.16
CA GLY A 443 -16.09 22.93 3.02
C GLY A 443 -14.57 22.88 2.89
N TYR A 444 -14.04 22.09 1.96
CA TYR A 444 -12.61 22.12 1.64
C TYR A 444 -12.35 23.28 0.68
N THR A 445 -11.91 24.42 1.21
CA THR A 445 -11.69 25.64 0.43
C THR A 445 -10.20 25.92 0.12
N SER A 446 -9.28 25.11 0.64
CA SER A 446 -7.83 25.26 0.44
C SER A 446 -7.12 23.90 0.37
N ILE A 447 -5.90 23.89 -0.18
CA ILE A 447 -5.04 22.69 -0.24
C ILE A 447 -4.67 22.23 1.18
N ASP A 448 -4.44 23.16 2.11
CA ASP A 448 -4.15 22.83 3.51
C ASP A 448 -5.32 22.10 4.19
N ALA A 449 -6.56 22.53 3.91
CA ALA A 449 -7.76 21.86 4.42
C ALA A 449 -7.88 20.43 3.87
N LEU A 450 -7.49 20.20 2.62
CA LEU A 450 -7.40 18.85 2.05
C LEU A 450 -6.27 18.02 2.64
N CYS A 451 -5.14 18.63 2.98
CA CYS A 451 -4.01 17.94 3.61
C CYS A 451 -4.33 17.47 5.03
N ALA A 452 -5.11 18.25 5.78
CA ALA A 452 -5.60 17.87 7.10
C ALA A 452 -6.72 16.80 7.06
N ALA A 453 -7.36 16.62 5.91
CA ALA A 453 -8.45 15.67 5.73
C ALA A 453 -7.95 14.23 5.72
N THR A 454 -8.66 13.34 6.41
CA THR A 454 -8.38 11.90 6.33
C THR A 454 -9.05 11.29 5.09
N ILE A 455 -8.61 10.09 4.71
CA ILE A 455 -9.27 9.33 3.63
C ILE A 455 -10.77 9.14 3.91
N LYS A 456 -11.17 9.02 5.18
CA LYS A 456 -12.57 8.86 5.56
C LYS A 456 -13.37 10.11 5.25
N ASP A 457 -12.87 11.27 5.68
CA ASP A 457 -13.52 12.57 5.49
C ASP A 457 -13.72 12.89 4.00
N LEU A 458 -12.74 12.53 3.16
CA LEU A 458 -12.86 12.67 1.71
C LEU A 458 -13.85 11.68 1.09
N THR A 459 -14.01 10.47 1.66
CA THR A 459 -15.01 9.50 1.18
C THR A 459 -16.44 9.78 1.65
N GLU A 460 -16.63 10.62 2.67
CA GLU A 460 -17.95 11.11 3.08
C GLU A 460 -18.52 12.11 2.05
N VAL A 461 -17.65 12.72 1.23
CA VAL A 461 -18.07 13.55 0.09
C VAL A 461 -18.63 12.64 -1.01
N ASN A 462 -19.94 12.75 -1.25
CA ASN A 462 -20.65 11.98 -2.28
C ASN A 462 -19.97 12.17 -3.65
N GLY A 463 -19.55 11.05 -4.26
CA GLY A 463 -18.86 11.04 -5.55
C GLY A 463 -17.35 10.77 -5.47
N ILE A 464 -16.74 10.88 -4.29
CA ILE A 464 -15.30 10.61 -4.10
C ILE A 464 -15.09 9.19 -3.55
N LYS A 465 -14.65 8.29 -4.43
CA LYS A 465 -14.28 6.91 -4.03
C LYS A 465 -12.96 6.90 -3.28
N LYS A 466 -12.76 5.92 -2.39
CA LYS A 466 -11.52 5.70 -1.60
C LYS A 466 -10.22 5.72 -2.43
N ARG A 467 -10.25 5.19 -3.66
CA ARG A 467 -9.09 5.24 -4.58
C ARG A 467 -8.77 6.66 -5.05
N LYS A 468 -9.79 7.49 -5.33
CA LYS A 468 -9.62 8.90 -5.74
C LYS A 468 -9.13 9.73 -4.55
N ALA A 469 -9.72 9.57 -3.37
CA ALA A 469 -9.27 10.20 -2.13
C ALA A 469 -7.77 9.96 -1.84
N LYS A 470 -7.30 8.70 -1.96
CA LYS A 470 -5.87 8.37 -1.81
C LYS A 470 -4.96 9.05 -2.83
N LYS A 471 -5.41 9.15 -4.10
CA LYS A 471 -4.62 9.82 -5.14
C LYS A 471 -4.48 11.30 -4.85
N ILE A 472 -5.57 11.96 -4.45
CA ILE A 472 -5.59 13.37 -4.08
C ILE A 472 -4.59 13.64 -2.94
N LEU A 473 -4.67 12.88 -1.85
CA LEU A 473 -3.77 13.05 -0.70
C LEU A 473 -2.31 12.81 -1.08
N LYS A 474 -2.00 11.78 -1.86
CA LYS A 474 -0.63 11.48 -2.32
C LYS A 474 -0.06 12.58 -3.21
N GLU A 475 -0.90 13.19 -4.06
CA GLU A 475 -0.47 14.28 -4.92
C GLU A 475 -0.20 15.56 -4.13
N ILE A 476 -1.03 15.86 -3.12
CA ILE A 476 -0.83 16.97 -2.19
C ILE A 476 0.47 16.77 -1.40
N GLU A 477 0.69 15.58 -0.85
CA GLU A 477 1.92 15.23 -0.13
C GLU A 477 3.15 15.42 -1.02
N LYS A 478 3.09 15.00 -2.29
CA LYS A 478 4.17 15.21 -3.26
C LYS A 478 4.46 16.68 -3.55
N LYS A 479 3.44 17.54 -3.54
CA LYS A 479 3.62 19.00 -3.76
C LYS A 479 4.10 19.75 -2.52
N LEU A 480 3.76 19.26 -1.33
CA LEU A 480 4.16 19.88 -0.06
C LEU A 480 5.60 19.51 0.33
N LEU A 481 6.07 18.35 -0.12
CA LEU A 481 7.49 18.03 0.00
C LEU A 481 8.27 19.04 -0.84
N PRO A 482 9.22 19.80 -0.24
CA PRO A 482 10.10 20.64 -1.03
C PRO A 482 10.75 19.77 -2.09
N PRO A 483 10.93 20.27 -3.33
CA PRO A 483 11.67 19.52 -4.33
C PRO A 483 12.99 19.16 -3.66
N ILE A 484 13.19 17.86 -3.46
CA ILE A 484 14.51 17.35 -3.12
C ILE A 484 15.32 17.78 -4.33
N GLU A 485 16.18 18.79 -4.15
CA GLU A 485 17.20 19.11 -5.13
C GLU A 485 17.97 17.81 -5.28
N GLU A 486 17.60 17.03 -6.30
CA GLU A 486 18.43 15.97 -6.81
C GLU A 486 19.71 16.72 -7.15
N GLU A 487 20.69 16.67 -6.24
CA GLU A 487 22.06 17.06 -6.52
C GLU A 487 22.43 16.24 -7.74
N THR A 488 22.25 16.85 -8.91
CA THR A 488 22.83 16.37 -10.15
C THR A 488 24.30 16.38 -9.85
N PHE A 489 24.82 15.20 -9.52
CA PHE A 489 26.23 14.92 -9.38
C PHE A 489 26.83 15.23 -10.75
N GLU A 490 27.18 16.51 -10.97
CA GLU A 490 28.01 16.92 -12.08
C GLU A 490 29.31 16.15 -11.90
N GLU A 491 29.49 15.17 -12.79
CA GLU A 491 30.68 14.35 -12.87
C GLU A 491 31.84 15.29 -13.27
N TYR A 492 32.43 15.95 -12.28
CA TYR A 492 33.65 16.72 -12.49
C TYR A 492 34.77 15.72 -12.76
N GLU A 493 35.12 15.54 -14.04
CA GLU A 493 36.40 14.97 -14.46
C GLU A 493 37.52 15.74 -13.77
N THR A 494 37.94 15.22 -12.62
CA THR A 494 39.03 15.77 -11.84
C THR A 494 40.29 15.08 -12.35
N GLU A 495 41.03 15.75 -13.23
CA GLU A 495 42.39 15.34 -13.60
C GLU A 495 43.23 15.31 -12.32
N GLU A 496 43.55 14.11 -11.83
CA GLU A 496 44.38 13.89 -10.65
C GLU A 496 45.80 14.45 -10.86
N PRO A 497 46.30 15.34 -9.98
CA PRO A 497 47.73 15.50 -9.79
C PRO A 497 48.25 14.39 -8.86
N GLU A 498 49.21 13.62 -9.35
CA GLU A 498 49.96 12.62 -8.60
C GLU A 498 50.72 13.25 -7.41
N GLU A 499 50.11 13.36 -6.24
CA GLU A 499 50.87 13.58 -5.00
C GLU A 499 50.41 12.67 -3.85
N LYS A 500 51.42 11.99 -3.30
CA LYS A 500 51.44 11.07 -2.17
C LYS A 500 50.50 11.48 -1.03
N ILE A 501 49.44 10.70 -0.81
CA ILE A 501 48.61 10.79 0.40
C ILE A 501 48.65 9.44 1.13
N GLU A 502 48.91 9.54 2.42
CA GLU A 502 48.97 8.46 3.39
C GLU A 502 47.63 7.72 3.51
N GLU A 503 47.74 6.41 3.61
CA GLU A 503 46.72 5.39 3.76
C GLU A 503 45.69 5.72 4.86
N TYR A 504 44.57 6.34 4.49
CA TYR A 504 43.35 6.35 5.28
C TYR A 504 42.38 5.31 4.71
N LYS A 505 42.21 4.20 5.43
CA LYS A 505 41.17 3.20 5.19
C LYS A 505 39.84 3.74 5.71
N GLU A 506 38.99 4.20 4.81
CA GLU A 506 37.57 4.35 5.09
C GLU A 506 36.89 2.96 5.08
N PRO A 507 35.95 2.68 6.00
CA PRO A 507 35.20 1.44 5.99
C PRO A 507 34.06 1.51 4.96
N ILE A 508 34.30 0.93 3.79
CA ILE A 508 33.27 0.55 2.80
C ILE A 508 32.45 -0.58 3.45
N ILE A 509 31.26 -0.29 3.99
CA ILE A 509 30.43 -1.31 4.67
C ILE A 509 29.13 -1.61 3.93
N GLU A 510 28.60 -0.69 3.10
CA GLU A 510 27.27 -0.88 2.49
C GLU A 510 27.30 -1.58 1.12
N GLU A 511 28.41 -1.57 0.40
CA GLU A 511 28.52 -2.26 -0.89
C GLU A 511 28.81 -3.76 -0.75
N GLU A 512 29.46 -4.20 0.35
CA GLU A 512 29.84 -5.61 0.54
C GLU A 512 28.60 -6.53 0.71
N GLU A 513 27.52 -6.08 1.35
CA GLU A 513 26.32 -6.94 1.54
C GLU A 513 25.59 -7.24 0.23
N THR A 514 25.58 -6.31 -0.72
CA THR A 514 24.94 -6.54 -2.03
C THR A 514 25.76 -7.46 -2.92
N ILE A 515 27.09 -7.35 -2.87
CA ILE A 515 28.02 -8.22 -3.60
C ILE A 515 27.94 -9.64 -3.03
N GLU A 516 27.89 -9.78 -1.70
CA GLU A 516 27.81 -11.11 -1.06
C GLU A 516 26.48 -11.82 -1.36
N GLN A 517 25.38 -11.08 -1.54
CA GLN A 517 24.10 -11.68 -1.96
C GLN A 517 24.13 -12.11 -3.44
N GLN A 518 24.76 -11.32 -4.32
CA GLN A 518 24.86 -11.65 -5.74
C GLN A 518 25.76 -12.85 -6.01
N GLU A 519 26.92 -12.98 -5.35
CA GLU A 519 27.80 -14.14 -5.51
C GLU A 519 27.15 -15.43 -5.00
N LYS A 520 26.29 -15.34 -3.98
CA LYS A 520 25.64 -16.52 -3.38
C LYS A 520 24.44 -17.03 -4.18
N ILE A 521 23.85 -16.21 -5.07
CA ILE A 521 22.77 -16.66 -5.98
C ILE A 521 23.33 -17.47 -7.16
N GLN A 522 24.61 -17.33 -7.51
CA GLN A 522 25.25 -18.03 -8.64
C GLN A 522 25.15 -19.57 -8.56
N ILE A 523 24.95 -20.13 -7.36
CA ILE A 523 24.78 -21.58 -7.15
C ILE A 523 23.54 -22.12 -7.89
N PHE A 524 22.57 -21.26 -8.21
CA PHE A 524 21.35 -21.63 -8.91
C PHE A 524 21.40 -21.35 -10.43
N ASP A 525 22.44 -20.69 -10.94
CA ASP A 525 22.52 -20.28 -12.35
C ASP A 525 22.47 -21.46 -13.32
N ASP A 526 22.94 -22.63 -12.88
CA ASP A 526 22.87 -23.82 -13.72
C ASP A 526 21.42 -24.34 -13.88
N PHE A 527 20.44 -23.87 -13.11
CA PHE A 527 19.05 -24.33 -13.13
C PHE A 527 18.14 -23.32 -13.86
N ASN A 528 17.75 -23.64 -15.09
CA ASN A 528 16.91 -22.75 -15.91
C ASN A 528 15.50 -22.56 -15.34
N SER A 529 15.08 -23.41 -14.40
CA SER A 529 13.79 -23.33 -13.73
C SER A 529 13.76 -22.46 -12.47
N ILE A 530 14.92 -21.99 -11.99
CA ILE A 530 15.06 -21.10 -10.83
C ILE A 530 15.35 -19.68 -11.35
N ASP A 531 14.39 -18.78 -11.22
CA ASP A 531 14.61 -17.34 -11.44
C ASP A 531 15.14 -16.68 -10.16
N GLU A 532 15.69 -15.46 -10.27
CA GLU A 532 16.33 -14.71 -9.19
C GLU A 532 15.45 -14.59 -7.93
N GLU A 533 14.15 -14.32 -8.10
CA GLU A 533 13.17 -14.32 -7.00
C GLU A 533 13.06 -15.69 -6.32
N THR A 534 13.10 -16.79 -7.08
CA THR A 534 13.04 -18.14 -6.48
C THR A 534 14.38 -18.51 -5.84
N GLY A 535 15.50 -18.07 -6.42
CA GLY A 535 16.85 -18.25 -5.88
C GLY A 535 17.01 -17.58 -4.52
N THR A 536 16.58 -16.32 -4.39
CA THR A 536 16.56 -15.59 -3.11
C THR A 536 15.66 -16.25 -2.08
N ILE A 537 14.46 -16.71 -2.47
CA ILE A 537 13.56 -17.47 -1.58
C ILE A 537 14.24 -18.75 -1.07
N LEU A 538 14.89 -19.52 -1.94
CA LEU A 538 15.60 -20.75 -1.56
C LEU A 538 16.79 -20.45 -0.62
N TYR A 539 17.57 -19.42 -0.95
CA TYR A 539 18.71 -18.97 -0.16
C TYR A 539 18.29 -18.55 1.26
N ASN A 540 17.26 -17.71 1.37
CA ASN A 540 16.71 -17.24 2.66
C ASN A 540 16.15 -18.38 3.53
N ASN A 541 15.82 -19.53 2.93
CA ASN A 541 15.38 -20.72 3.64
C ASN A 541 16.51 -21.73 3.88
N GLY A 542 17.77 -21.33 3.67
CA GLY A 542 18.96 -22.13 3.97
C GLY A 542 19.34 -23.16 2.92
N TYR A 543 18.73 -23.13 1.72
CA TYR A 543 19.04 -24.07 0.64
C TYR A 543 20.21 -23.59 -0.21
N THR A 544 21.38 -23.42 0.40
CA THR A 544 22.55 -22.83 -0.25
C THR A 544 23.39 -23.81 -1.06
N THR A 545 23.04 -25.10 -1.09
CA THR A 545 23.83 -26.14 -1.79
C THR A 545 22.96 -27.04 -2.65
N ILE A 546 23.51 -27.60 -3.74
CA ILE A 546 22.81 -28.58 -4.59
C ILE A 546 22.36 -29.80 -3.78
N GLU A 547 23.11 -30.19 -2.74
CA GLU A 547 22.76 -31.28 -1.82
C GLU A 547 21.51 -30.97 -1.01
N SER A 548 21.40 -29.75 -0.47
CA SER A 548 20.20 -29.30 0.24
C SER A 548 18.97 -29.27 -0.67
N LEU A 549 19.16 -29.02 -1.97
CA LEU A 549 18.07 -29.09 -2.96
C LEU A 549 17.59 -30.53 -3.24
N LYS A 550 18.42 -31.56 -3.01
CA LYS A 550 18.01 -32.97 -3.22
C LYS A 550 16.96 -33.42 -2.23
N GLU A 551 17.01 -32.88 -1.01
CA GLU A 551 16.09 -33.23 0.07
C GLU A 551 14.75 -32.50 -0.07
N LEU A 552 14.65 -31.52 -0.97
CA LEU A 552 13.42 -30.79 -1.22
C LEU A 552 12.37 -31.68 -1.88
N THR A 553 11.23 -31.76 -1.22
CA THR A 553 10.02 -32.31 -1.83
C THR A 553 9.24 -31.19 -2.52
N ILE A 554 8.37 -31.55 -3.46
CA ILE A 554 7.43 -30.59 -4.06
C ILE A 554 6.56 -29.91 -2.98
N LYS A 555 6.38 -30.56 -1.82
CA LYS A 555 5.64 -30.00 -0.69
C LYS A 555 6.44 -28.90 0.01
N THR A 556 7.69 -29.16 0.39
CA THR A 556 8.54 -28.16 1.06
C THR A 556 8.75 -26.92 0.19
N LEU A 557 8.94 -27.07 -1.12
CA LEU A 557 9.02 -25.95 -2.05
C LEU A 557 7.76 -25.07 -2.05
N LYS A 558 6.57 -25.67 -1.94
CA LYS A 558 5.33 -24.89 -1.84
C LYS A 558 5.19 -24.20 -0.49
N ASP A 559 5.57 -24.88 0.58
CA ASP A 559 5.48 -24.35 1.95
C ASP A 559 6.38 -23.09 2.10
N ILE A 560 7.45 -23.00 1.30
CA ILE A 560 8.36 -21.86 1.19
C ILE A 560 7.86 -20.77 0.20
N GLY A 561 6.70 -20.98 -0.46
CA GLY A 561 6.08 -20.00 -1.36
C GLY A 561 6.37 -20.21 -2.86
N VAL A 562 7.07 -21.27 -3.26
CA VAL A 562 7.33 -21.56 -4.67
C VAL A 562 6.08 -22.14 -5.35
N LYS A 563 5.63 -21.51 -6.45
CA LYS A 563 4.45 -21.95 -7.21
C LYS A 563 4.56 -23.43 -7.62
N LYS A 564 3.50 -24.23 -7.44
CA LYS A 564 3.44 -25.68 -7.75
C LYS A 564 4.04 -26.07 -9.11
N ARG A 565 3.79 -25.27 -10.15
CA ARG A 565 4.33 -25.52 -11.50
C ARG A 565 5.84 -25.32 -11.56
N LYS A 566 6.37 -24.26 -10.93
CA LYS A 566 7.82 -24.02 -10.79
C LYS A 566 8.47 -25.11 -9.94
N ALA A 567 7.90 -25.44 -8.79
CA ALA A 567 8.40 -26.50 -7.91
C ALA A 567 8.56 -27.86 -8.62
N LYS A 568 7.61 -28.24 -9.49
CA LYS A 568 7.72 -29.45 -10.31
C LYS A 568 8.84 -29.38 -11.36
N LYS A 569 9.07 -28.20 -11.96
CA LYS A 569 10.15 -28.00 -12.93
C LYS A 569 11.51 -28.09 -12.25
N ILE A 570 11.67 -27.40 -11.12
CA ILE A 570 12.85 -27.42 -10.27
C ILE A 570 13.17 -28.86 -9.85
N PHE A 571 12.18 -29.59 -9.32
CA PHE A 571 12.36 -30.98 -8.93
C PHE A 571 12.79 -31.88 -10.10
N LYS A 572 12.18 -31.72 -11.29
CA LYS A 572 12.54 -32.50 -12.49
C LYS A 572 13.94 -32.16 -13.01
N GLU A 573 14.36 -30.89 -12.92
CA GLU A 573 15.69 -30.45 -13.33
C GLU A 573 16.77 -30.94 -12.36
N ILE A 574 16.48 -30.90 -11.05
CA ILE A 574 17.29 -31.51 -10.00
C ILE A 574 17.43 -33.02 -10.26
N GLU A 575 16.34 -33.74 -10.47
CA GLU A 575 16.36 -35.19 -10.76
C GLU A 575 17.18 -35.51 -12.02
N LYS A 576 17.03 -34.70 -13.08
CA LYS A 576 17.79 -34.86 -14.33
C LYS A 576 19.30 -34.67 -14.14
N LYS A 577 19.72 -33.70 -13.32
CA LYS A 577 21.15 -33.45 -13.06
C LYS A 577 21.79 -34.43 -12.09
N LEU A 578 20.97 -35.07 -11.25
CA LEU A 578 21.45 -35.98 -10.22
C LEU A 578 21.45 -37.43 -10.64
N LEU A 579 20.70 -37.79 -11.68
CA LEU A 579 20.91 -39.07 -12.34
C LEU A 579 22.37 -39.10 -12.81
N PRO A 580 23.19 -40.05 -12.32
CA PRO A 580 24.53 -40.22 -12.87
C PRO A 580 24.38 -40.33 -14.38
N PRO A 581 25.31 -39.77 -15.18
CA PRO A 581 25.32 -40.06 -16.60
C PRO A 581 25.23 -41.58 -16.69
N ILE A 582 24.17 -42.08 -17.31
CA ILE A 582 24.09 -43.49 -17.64
C ILE A 582 25.31 -43.65 -18.51
N GLU A 583 26.37 -44.25 -17.96
CA GLU A 583 27.49 -44.70 -18.75
C GLU A 583 26.79 -45.54 -19.81
N GLU A 584 26.75 -45.02 -21.04
CA GLU A 584 26.42 -45.81 -22.19
C GLU A 584 27.50 -46.88 -22.16
N GLU A 585 27.24 -47.97 -21.44
CA GLU A 585 27.95 -49.22 -21.58
C GLU A 585 27.86 -49.43 -23.07
N THR A 586 28.96 -49.11 -23.75
CA THR A 586 29.19 -49.46 -25.13
C THR A 586 28.97 -50.95 -25.13
N PHE A 587 27.76 -51.34 -25.52
CA PHE A 587 27.35 -52.70 -25.66
C PHE A 587 28.25 -53.20 -26.77
N GLU A 588 29.41 -53.75 -26.40
CA GLU A 588 30.26 -54.49 -27.31
C GLU A 588 29.32 -55.54 -27.89
N GLU A 589 28.99 -55.37 -29.17
CA GLU A 589 28.23 -56.34 -29.94
C GLU A 589 29.03 -57.65 -29.90
N TYR A 590 28.76 -58.48 -28.90
CA TYR A 590 29.08 -59.89 -28.98
C TYR A 590 28.14 -60.45 -30.04
N GLU A 591 28.66 -60.58 -31.26
CA GLU A 591 28.10 -61.41 -32.32
C GLU A 591 27.99 -62.85 -31.80
N THR A 592 26.90 -63.14 -31.08
CA THR A 592 26.51 -64.52 -30.79
C THR A 592 25.66 -65.02 -31.94
N GLU A 593 26.29 -65.77 -32.84
CA GLU A 593 25.61 -66.57 -33.85
C GLU A 593 24.74 -67.64 -33.17
N GLY A 594 23.42 -67.47 -33.26
CA GLY A 594 22.41 -68.54 -33.34
C GLY A 594 21.57 -68.83 -32.08
N PRO A 595 20.55 -69.71 -32.17
CA PRO A 595 19.72 -70.07 -33.33
C PRO A 595 18.31 -69.44 -33.25
N GLU A 596 17.64 -69.37 -34.41
CA GLU A 596 16.25 -68.93 -34.57
C GLU A 596 15.27 -69.78 -33.73
N GLU A 597 14.89 -69.29 -32.55
CA GLU A 597 13.71 -69.79 -31.85
C GLU A 597 12.50 -68.91 -32.17
N LYS A 598 11.52 -69.55 -32.82
CA LYS A 598 10.19 -69.04 -33.14
C LYS A 598 9.50 -68.60 -31.85
N ILE A 599 9.38 -67.30 -31.63
CA ILE A 599 8.47 -66.74 -30.62
C ILE A 599 7.07 -66.68 -31.25
N GLU A 600 6.21 -67.59 -30.80
CA GLU A 600 4.78 -67.59 -31.09
C GLU A 600 4.13 -66.31 -30.56
N GLU A 601 3.48 -65.59 -31.48
CA GLU A 601 2.72 -64.37 -31.27
C GLU A 601 1.48 -64.63 -30.40
N TYR A 602 1.62 -64.51 -29.07
CA TYR A 602 0.48 -64.48 -28.16
C TYR A 602 -0.21 -63.10 -28.23
N LYS A 603 -1.27 -63.01 -29.02
CA LYS A 603 -2.25 -61.93 -28.98
C LYS A 603 -3.15 -62.09 -27.75
N GLU A 604 -2.99 -61.22 -26.77
CA GLU A 604 -3.98 -61.08 -25.70
C GLU A 604 -5.26 -60.42 -26.24
N PRO A 605 -6.46 -60.93 -25.89
CA PRO A 605 -7.73 -60.36 -26.34
C PRO A 605 -8.06 -59.09 -25.57
N ILE A 606 -8.36 -58.03 -26.32
CA ILE A 606 -8.91 -56.76 -25.85
C ILE A 606 -10.28 -57.03 -25.22
N ILE A 607 -10.40 -56.84 -23.91
CA ILE A 607 -11.69 -56.82 -23.20
C ILE A 607 -12.28 -55.41 -23.37
N GLU A 608 -13.26 -55.28 -24.26
CA GLU A 608 -14.08 -54.08 -24.40
C GLU A 608 -15.04 -53.97 -23.19
N GLU A 609 -14.74 -53.09 -22.25
CA GLU A 609 -15.70 -52.73 -21.19
C GLU A 609 -16.81 -51.83 -21.76
N GLU A 610 -18.01 -52.40 -21.85
CA GLU A 610 -19.27 -51.73 -22.18
C GLU A 610 -19.56 -50.57 -21.21
N ARG A 611 -19.32 -49.33 -21.65
CA ARG A 611 -19.85 -48.13 -21.00
C ARG A 611 -21.34 -47.99 -21.28
N THR A 612 -22.17 -48.44 -20.35
CA THR A 612 -23.62 -48.22 -20.36
C THR A 612 -23.95 -46.74 -20.12
N ASN A 613 -24.44 -46.08 -21.17
CA ASN A 613 -24.97 -44.73 -21.14
C ASN A 613 -26.33 -44.67 -20.40
N ASN A 614 -26.31 -44.23 -19.15
CA ASN A 614 -27.53 -43.96 -18.38
C ASN A 614 -28.13 -42.58 -18.77
N ARG A 615 -28.89 -42.55 -19.88
CA ARG A 615 -29.82 -41.45 -20.21
C ARG A 615 -31.06 -41.56 -19.32
N ARG A 616 -31.10 -40.81 -18.21
CA ARG A 616 -32.38 -40.55 -17.52
C ARG A 616 -33.20 -39.55 -18.32
N GLY A 617 -34.22 -40.07 -19.00
CA GLY A 617 -35.32 -39.29 -19.55
C GLY A 617 -36.14 -38.63 -18.45
N ARG A 618 -36.41 -37.33 -18.63
CA ARG A 618 -37.45 -36.61 -17.91
C ARG A 618 -38.75 -36.86 -18.67
N ILE A 619 -39.69 -37.57 -18.05
CA ILE A 619 -41.06 -37.78 -18.52
C ILE A 619 -41.92 -36.68 -17.89
N TYR A 620 -42.69 -36.03 -18.78
CA TYR A 620 -43.85 -35.13 -18.63
C TYR A 620 -44.11 -34.40 -17.32
#